data_AF-A0A6J0RGR2-F1
#
_entry.id   AF-A0A6J0RGR2-F1
#
_cell.length_a   1.000
_cell.length_b   1.000
_cell.length_c   1.000
_cell.angle_alpha   90.00
_cell.angle_beta   90.00
_cell.angle_gamma   90.00
#
_symmetry.space_group_name_H-M   'P 1'
#
loop_
_entity.id
_entity.type
_entity.pdbx_description
1 polymer ?
#
loop_
_entity_poly.entity_id
_entity_poly.type
_entity_poly.pdbx_seq_one_letter_code
_entity_poly.pdbx_strand_id
1 'polypeptide(L)' 'MSASAARNSHGLLKRAWNEIPDIVGGSVLALIGLGMAAVGVAGYYARDGDNRRYKMGYVVMRPDDPRAEKVRKD' A
#
# COMPACT_ATOMS: atom_id res chain seq x y z
N MET A 1 -27.61 25.30 1.41
CA MET A 1 -28.07 24.43 0.30
C MET A 1 -26.93 23.48 -0.07
N SER A 2 -26.92 22.24 0.44
CA SER A 2 -25.95 21.21 0.02
C SER A 2 -26.53 20.54 -1.22
N ALA A 3 -26.00 20.89 -2.39
CA ALA A 3 -26.46 20.35 -3.66
C ALA A 3 -26.09 18.87 -3.76
N SER A 4 -27.02 18.09 -4.32
CA SER A 4 -26.93 16.67 -4.64
C SER A 4 -25.72 16.32 -5.52
N ALA A 5 -24.49 16.35 -4.99
CA ALA A 5 -23.25 16.04 -5.70
C ALA A 5 -23.20 14.58 -6.20
N ALA A 6 -23.97 13.68 -5.56
CA ALA A 6 -24.01 12.27 -5.91
C ALA A 6 -24.72 11.97 -7.25
N ARG A 7 -25.60 12.85 -7.74
CA ARG A 7 -26.46 12.54 -8.90
C ARG A 7 -25.81 12.86 -10.26
N ASN A 8 -24.75 13.67 -10.27
CA ASN A 8 -24.04 14.13 -11.49
C ASN A 8 -22.53 13.84 -11.49
N SER A 9 -22.02 13.01 -10.57
CA SER A 9 -20.60 12.65 -10.48
C SER A 9 -20.04 12.09 -11.79
N HIS A 10 -20.82 11.28 -12.50
CA HIS A 10 -20.43 10.71 -13.80
C HIS A 10 -20.29 11.78 -14.90
N GLY A 11 -21.12 12.83 -14.88
CA GLY A 11 -21.02 13.95 -15.82
C GLY A 11 -19.80 14.82 -15.56
N LEU A 12 -19.46 15.04 -14.29
CA LEU A 12 -18.26 15.77 -13.88
C LEU A 12 -16.98 15.01 -14.23
N LEU A 13 -16.95 13.69 -14.03
CA LEU A 13 -15.80 12.87 -14.42
C LEU A 13 -15.58 12.86 -15.93
N LYS A 14 -16.64 12.69 -16.74
CA LYS A 14 -16.53 12.80 -18.21
C LYS A 14 -16.04 14.17 -18.64
N ARG A 15 -16.54 15.24 -18.01
CA ARG A 15 -16.11 16.60 -18.29
C ARG A 15 -14.64 16.81 -17.93
N ALA A 16 -14.22 16.36 -16.76
CA ALA A 16 -12.82 16.45 -16.32
C ALA A 16 -11.88 15.66 -17.25
N TRP A 17 -12.31 14.49 -17.73
CA TRP A 17 -11.55 13.67 -18.69
C TRP A 17 -11.35 14.37 -20.04
N ASN A 18 -12.35 15.15 -20.49
CA ASN A 18 -12.27 15.90 -21.74
C ASN A 18 -11.55 17.25 -21.59
N GLU A 19 -11.71 17.95 -20.46
CA GLU A 19 -11.14 19.29 -20.25
C GLU A 19 -9.67 19.23 -19.79
N ILE A 20 -9.29 18.25 -18.95
CA ILE A 20 -7.94 18.18 -18.36
C ILE A 20 -7.47 16.71 -18.24
N PRO A 21 -7.25 16.01 -19.37
CA PRO A 21 -6.93 14.59 -19.38
C PRO A 21 -5.62 14.26 -18.63
N ASP A 22 -4.60 15.11 -18.72
CA ASP A 22 -3.29 14.85 -18.11
C ASP A 22 -3.35 14.77 -16.58
N ILE A 23 -4.11 15.67 -15.95
CA ILE A 23 -4.25 15.68 -14.49
C ILE A 23 -5.13 14.51 -14.02
N VAL A 24 -6.20 14.21 -14.75
CA VAL A 24 -7.08 13.09 -14.40
C VAL A 24 -6.35 11.75 -14.58
N GLY A 25 -5.61 11.58 -15.67
CA GLY A 25 -4.76 10.40 -15.89
C GLY A 25 -3.66 10.28 -14.85
N GLY A 26 -2.94 11.36 -14.56
CA GLY A 26 -1.86 11.39 -13.57
C GLY A 26 -2.35 11.09 -12.16
N SER A 27 -3.51 11.61 -11.76
CA SER A 27 -4.10 11.33 -10.44
C SER A 27 -4.58 9.88 -10.31
N VAL A 28 -5.16 9.29 -11.35
CA VAL A 28 -5.51 7.86 -11.36
C VAL A 28 -4.27 6.99 -11.25
N LEU A 29 -3.21 7.28 -12.02
CA LEU A 29 -1.93 6.57 -11.93
C LEU A 29 -1.29 6.71 -10.54
N ALA A 30 -1.32 7.91 -9.95
CA ALA A 30 -0.81 8.14 -8.60
C ALA A 30 -1.57 7.31 -7.55
N LEU A 31 -2.90 7.22 -7.65
CA LEU A 31 -3.71 6.38 -6.77
C LEU A 31 -3.41 4.90 -6.94
N ILE A 32 -3.21 4.43 -8.17
CA ILE A 32 -2.79 3.04 -8.44
C ILE A 32 -1.42 2.77 -7.83
N GLY A 33 -0.45 3.67 -8.02
CA GLY A 33 0.89 3.55 -7.44
C GLY A 33 0.85 3.51 -5.91
N LEU A 34 0.02 4.34 -5.29
CA LEU A 34 -0.18 4.35 -3.84
C LEU A 34 -0.82 3.05 -3.34
N GLY A 35 -1.79 2.50 -4.09
CA GLY A 35 -2.37 1.19 -3.81
C GLY A 35 -1.34 0.06 -3.89
N MET A 36 -0.51 0.04 -4.94
CA MET A 36 0.57 -0.93 -5.08
C MET A 36 1.60 -0.83 -3.95
N ALA A 37 1.98 0.40 -3.57
CA ALA A 37 2.89 0.63 -2.45
C ALA A 37 2.31 0.09 -1.12
N ALA A 38 1.02 0.36 -0.85
CA ALA A 38 0.35 -0.14 0.34
C ALA A 38 0.30 -1.68 0.37
N VAL A 39 -0.02 -2.33 -0.76
CA VAL A 39 -0.02 -3.79 -0.87
C VAL A 39 1.38 -4.37 -0.67
N GLY A 40 2.40 -3.75 -1.26
CA GLY A 40 3.79 -4.16 -1.08
C GLY A 40 4.26 -4.07 0.38
N VAL A 41 3.94 -2.96 1.05
CA VAL A 41 4.25 -2.77 2.48
C VAL A 41 3.48 -3.77 3.35
N ALA A 42 2.19 -3.97 3.10
CA ALA A 42 1.38 -4.93 3.84
C ALA A 42 1.90 -6.37 3.68
N GLY A 43 2.22 -6.77 2.44
CA GLY A 43 2.80 -8.09 2.17
C GLY A 43 4.17 -8.27 2.81
N TYR A 44 4.99 -7.22 2.82
CA TYR A 44 6.29 -7.21 3.49
C TYR A 44 6.16 -7.45 5.00
N TYR A 45 5.30 -6.69 5.68
CA TYR A 45 5.08 -6.86 7.12
C TYR A 45 4.42 -8.20 7.47
N ALA A 46 3.52 -8.71 6.62
CA ALA A 46 2.86 -9.99 6.85
C ALA A 46 3.79 -11.21 6.70
N ARG A 47 4.88 -11.11 5.92
CA ARG A 47 5.75 -12.26 5.59
C ARG A 47 7.17 -12.19 6.13
N ASP A 48 7.77 -11.00 6.30
CA ASP A 48 9.20 -10.83 6.61
C ASP A 48 9.46 -9.85 7.78
N GLY A 49 8.40 -9.33 8.41
CA GLY A 49 8.49 -8.37 9.52
C GLY A 49 9.29 -8.90 10.71
N ASP A 50 9.09 -10.16 11.09
CA ASP A 50 9.79 -10.81 12.21
C ASP A 50 11.22 -11.22 11.85
N ASN A 51 11.50 -11.53 10.57
CA ASN A 51 12.81 -11.97 10.09
C ASN A 51 13.82 -10.82 9.92
N ARG A 52 13.35 -9.58 9.72
CA ARG A 52 14.21 -8.41 9.47
C ARG A 52 15.22 -8.15 10.57
N ARG A 53 14.82 -8.34 11.84
CA ARG A 53 15.69 -8.10 13.01
C ARG A 53 16.86 -9.09 13.08
N TYR A 54 16.68 -10.28 12.51
CA TYR A 54 17.67 -11.35 12.52
C TYR A 54 18.56 -11.36 11.26
N LYS A 55 18.13 -10.69 10.18
CA LYS A 55 18.92 -10.56 8.93
C LYS A 55 19.89 -9.37 8.94
N MET A 56 19.56 -8.27 9.63
CA MET A 56 20.31 -6.99 9.56
C MET A 56 21.46 -6.87 10.57
N GLY A 57 21.62 -7.81 11.51
CA GLY A 57 22.67 -7.77 12.52
C GLY A 57 22.92 -9.14 13.13
N TYR A 58 24.11 -9.35 13.70
CA TYR A 58 24.40 -10.57 14.43
C TYR A 58 23.54 -10.63 15.69
N VAL A 59 22.57 -11.54 15.74
CA VAL A 59 21.68 -11.74 16.88
C VAL A 59 21.87 -13.14 17.43
N VAL A 60 22.19 -13.24 18.72
CA VAL A 60 22.21 -14.51 19.45
C VAL A 60 20.77 -14.89 19.78
N MET A 61 20.25 -15.92 19.12
CA MET A 61 18.94 -16.49 19.42
C MET A 61 19.01 -17.27 20.73
N ARG A 62 18.10 -16.97 21.67
CA ARG A 62 17.90 -17.85 22.82
C ARG A 62 17.04 -19.05 22.41
N PRO A 63 17.35 -20.26 22.91
CA PRO A 63 16.52 -21.45 22.65
C PRO A 63 15.07 -21.29 23.10
N ASP A 64 14.83 -20.46 24.12
CA ASP A 64 13.54 -20.33 24.78
C ASP A 64 12.69 -19.14 24.26
N ASP A 65 13.18 -18.38 23.27
CA ASP A 65 12.43 -17.22 22.76
C ASP A 65 11.32 -17.68 21.79
N PRO A 66 10.03 -17.51 22.12
CA PRO A 66 8.92 -17.90 21.24
C PRO A 66 8.89 -17.11 19.92
N ARG A 67 9.65 -16.01 19.81
CA ARG A 67 9.79 -15.24 18.57
C ARG A 67 10.85 -15.82 17.64
N ALA A 68 11.77 -16.64 18.15
CA ALA A 68 12.76 -17.34 17.32
C ALA A 68 12.11 -18.44 16.46
N GLU A 69 11.01 -19.02 16.91
CA GLU A 69 10.26 -20.05 16.16
C GLU A 69 9.62 -19.52 14.87
N LYS A 70 9.29 -18.22 14.84
CA LYS A 70 8.70 -17.54 13.68
C LYS A 70 9.73 -17.16 12.61
N VAL A 71 11.01 -17.40 12.90
CA VAL A 71 12.13 -17.02 12.03
C VAL A 71 12.26 -18.07 10.95
N ARG A 72 11.97 -17.68 9.72
CA ARG A 72 12.11 -18.58 8.57
C ARG A 72 13.56 -18.56 8.09
N LYS A 73 14.20 -19.74 8.10
CA LYS A 73 15.46 -20.00 7.39
C LYS A 73 15.12 -20.32 5.94
N ASP A 74 14.87 -19.28 5.14
CA ASP A 74 14.86 -19.43 3.68
C ASP A 74 16.31 -19.36 3.15
#